data_AF-A0A4R2GGU1-F1
#
_entry.id   AF-A0A4R2GGU1-F1
#
_cell.length_a   1.000
_cell.length_b   1.000
_cell.length_c   1.000
_cell.angle_alpha   90.00
_cell.angle_beta   90.00
_cell.angle_gamma   90.00
#
_symmetry.space_group_name_H-M   'P 1'
#
loop_
_entity.id
_entity.type
_entity.pdbx_description
1 polymer ?
#
loop_
_entity_poly.entity_id
_entity_poly.type
_entity_poly.pdbx_seq_one_letter_code
_entity_poly.pdbx_strand_id
1 'polypeptide(L)'
;ADGDDIERDDKGRVIRRGRVLISNGERYEPAVAYDERGRLATVMMRIPAGAVIGYLAQDLDPADPDNASRWFTPTERAERASGAKAKREETERRNEHFRWYAGADKPGAAALPREPKHLWQLFVGGQNRSRPRGHDHAADEPQVRDEQERYVESVLTPLEIDILDAALSARGFADIGRLVGCNNDKAAERAGKRALIAAAKKFQEIRQTMP
;
A
#
# COMPACT_ATOMS: atom_id res chain seq x y z
N ALA A 1 -34.35 -2.88 20.09
CA ALA A 1 -33.61 -4.03 20.65
C ALA A 1 -32.14 -3.73 20.45
N ASP A 2 -31.60 -2.93 21.36
CA ASP A 2 -30.26 -2.34 21.27
C ASP A 2 -29.26 -3.34 21.83
N GLY A 3 -28.87 -4.29 20.97
CA GLY A 3 -27.71 -5.13 21.21
C GLY A 3 -26.48 -4.34 20.80
N ASP A 4 -25.72 -3.84 21.78
CA ASP A 4 -24.39 -3.30 21.55
C ASP A 4 -23.52 -4.35 20.85
N ASP A 5 -23.16 -4.11 19.58
CA ASP A 5 -22.23 -4.94 18.78
C ASP A 5 -20.80 -4.84 19.37
N ILE A 6 -20.59 -5.53 20.50
CA ILE A 6 -19.34 -5.61 21.26
C ILE A 6 -18.75 -7.01 21.11
N GLU A 7 -17.60 -7.09 20.45
CA GLU A 7 -16.79 -8.30 20.38
C GLU A 7 -15.90 -8.38 21.63
N ARG A 8 -15.92 -9.52 22.33
CA ARG A 8 -15.09 -9.78 23.51
C ARG A 8 -14.16 -10.96 23.26
N ASP A 9 -12.96 -10.91 23.84
CA ASP A 9 -12.05 -12.05 23.84
C ASP A 9 -12.51 -13.17 24.81
N ASP A 10 -11.76 -14.26 24.81
CA ASP A 10 -11.94 -15.43 25.70
C ASP A 10 -11.86 -15.08 27.20
N LYS A 11 -11.31 -13.92 27.55
CA LYS A 11 -11.20 -13.38 28.91
C LYS A 11 -12.29 -12.34 29.22
N GLY A 12 -13.23 -12.14 28.31
CA GLY A 12 -14.35 -11.20 28.46
C GLY A 12 -13.96 -9.73 28.26
N ARG A 13 -12.74 -9.42 27.79
CA ARG A 13 -12.28 -8.05 27.49
C ARG A 13 -12.82 -7.62 26.14
N VAL A 14 -13.28 -6.37 26.03
CA VAL A 14 -13.77 -5.82 24.77
C VAL A 14 -12.61 -5.65 23.80
N ILE A 15 -12.66 -6.36 22.67
CA ILE A 15 -11.65 -6.29 21.61
C ILE A 15 -12.13 -5.47 20.40
N ARG A 16 -13.44 -5.32 20.21
CA ARG A 16 -14.00 -4.46 19.16
C ARG A 16 -15.36 -3.90 19.58
N ARG A 17 -15.62 -2.63 19.27
CA ARG A 17 -16.93 -1.99 19.47
C ARG A 17 -17.31 -1.22 18.22
N GLY A 18 -18.21 -1.79 17.44
CA GLY A 18 -18.62 -1.23 16.16
C GLY A 18 -18.82 -2.27 15.06
N ARG A 19 -19.63 -1.88 14.07
CA ARG A 19 -19.95 -2.70 12.91
C ARG A 19 -18.96 -2.39 11.79
N VAL A 20 -18.21 -3.41 11.36
CA VAL A 20 -17.45 -3.35 10.11
C VAL A 20 -18.45 -3.47 8.98
N LEU A 21 -18.50 -2.48 8.09
CA LEU A 21 -19.28 -2.54 6.87
C LEU A 21 -18.41 -3.18 5.78
N ILE A 22 -18.82 -4.36 5.33
CA ILE A 22 -18.19 -5.08 4.24
C ILE A 22 -19.01 -4.86 2.97
N SER A 23 -18.34 -4.57 1.87
CA SER A 23 -18.98 -4.39 0.56
C SER A 23 -19.60 -5.69 0.07
N ASN A 24 -20.84 -5.61 -0.42
CA ASN A 24 -21.47 -6.67 -1.20
C ASN A 24 -21.06 -6.64 -2.68
N GLY A 25 -20.24 -5.68 -3.08
CA GLY A 25 -19.82 -5.51 -4.46
C GLY A 25 -20.76 -4.64 -5.29
N GLU A 26 -21.85 -4.08 -4.79
CA GLU A 26 -22.78 -3.27 -5.62
C GLU A 26 -22.51 -1.78 -5.53
N ARG A 27 -21.75 -1.35 -4.52
CA ARG A 27 -21.47 0.06 -4.23
C ARG A 27 -20.35 0.60 -5.13
N TYR A 28 -20.51 1.85 -5.56
CA TYR A 28 -19.51 2.63 -6.27
C TYR A 28 -19.08 3.82 -5.41
N GLU A 29 -17.79 4.13 -5.42
CA GLU A 29 -17.23 5.28 -4.71
C GLU A 29 -16.29 6.08 -5.62
N PRO A 30 -16.19 7.40 -5.39
CA PRO A 30 -15.22 8.22 -6.10
C PRO A 30 -13.81 7.82 -5.68
N ALA A 31 -13.00 7.44 -6.65
CA ALA A 31 -11.59 7.12 -6.50
C ALA A 31 -10.77 8.02 -7.43
N VAL A 32 -9.48 8.18 -7.14
CA VAL A 32 -8.55 8.85 -8.05
C VAL A 32 -7.82 7.79 -8.85
N ALA A 33 -7.93 7.84 -10.17
CA ALA A 33 -7.25 6.96 -11.10
C ALA A 33 -6.59 7.77 -12.22
N TYR A 34 -5.63 7.16 -12.92
CA TYR A 34 -5.06 7.76 -14.12
C TYR A 34 -5.99 7.53 -15.33
N ASP A 35 -6.21 8.58 -16.12
CA ASP A 35 -6.88 8.48 -17.41
C ASP A 35 -5.96 7.85 -18.47
N GLU A 36 -6.49 7.56 -19.66
CA GLU A 36 -5.74 7.01 -20.80
C GLU A 36 -4.56 7.91 -21.26
N ARG A 37 -4.51 9.15 -20.77
CA ARG A 37 -3.47 10.15 -21.07
C ARG A 37 -2.50 10.35 -19.88
N GLY A 38 -2.58 9.52 -18.85
CA GLY A 38 -1.72 9.58 -17.67
C GLY A 38 -2.02 10.74 -16.73
N ARG A 39 -3.21 11.35 -16.79
CA ARG A 39 -3.62 12.43 -15.87
C ARG A 39 -4.49 11.87 -14.75
N LEU A 40 -4.35 12.41 -13.54
CA LEU A 40 -5.22 12.06 -12.42
C LEU A 40 -6.64 12.58 -12.68
N ALA A 41 -7.61 11.68 -12.65
CA ALA A 41 -9.03 11.98 -12.75
C ALA A 41 -9.80 11.30 -11.62
N THR A 42 -10.87 11.94 -11.16
CA THR A 42 -11.82 11.31 -10.25
C THR A 42 -12.77 10.43 -11.06
N VAL A 43 -12.80 9.14 -10.76
CA VAL A 43 -13.65 8.14 -11.42
C VAL A 43 -14.52 7.44 -10.39
N MET A 44 -15.71 7.02 -10.79
CA MET A 44 -16.56 6.16 -9.96
C MET A 44 -16.10 4.71 -10.11
N MET A 45 -15.48 4.15 -9.07
CA MET A 45 -15.02 2.78 -9.06
C MET A 45 -15.95 1.90 -8.23
N ARG A 46 -16.23 0.70 -8.76
CA ARG A 46 -16.96 -0.34 -8.03
C ARG A 46 -16.09 -0.87 -6.89
N ILE A 47 -16.61 -0.87 -5.67
CA ILE A 47 -15.93 -1.48 -4.53
C ILE A 47 -16.09 -3.00 -4.64
N PRO A 48 -15.01 -3.81 -4.65
CA PRO A 48 -15.15 -5.25 -4.76
C PRO A 48 -15.87 -5.86 -3.54
N ALA A 49 -16.60 -6.94 -3.76
CA ALA A 49 -17.23 -7.68 -2.67
C ALA A 49 -16.19 -8.17 -1.66
N GLY A 50 -16.48 -8.05 -0.38
CA GLY A 50 -15.55 -8.38 0.70
C GLY A 50 -14.62 -7.24 1.13
N ALA A 51 -14.55 -6.14 0.37
CA ALA A 51 -13.76 -4.99 0.80
C ALA A 51 -14.39 -4.32 2.04
N VAL A 52 -13.55 -3.89 2.97
CA VAL A 52 -14.00 -3.10 4.12
C VAL A 52 -14.30 -1.67 3.63
N ILE A 53 -15.58 -1.29 3.61
CA ILE A 53 -16.03 0.05 3.18
C ILE A 53 -15.88 1.05 4.32
N GLY A 54 -16.05 0.58 5.55
CA GLY A 54 -15.98 1.46 6.70
C GLY A 54 -16.06 0.70 8.00
N TYR A 55 -15.67 1.39 9.04
CA TYR A 55 -15.89 0.98 10.41
C TYR A 55 -16.89 1.96 11.00
N LEU A 56 -18.13 1.52 11.21
CA LEU A 56 -18.99 2.21 12.16
C LEU A 56 -18.49 1.81 13.55
N ALA A 57 -17.48 2.52 14.05
CA ALA A 57 -17.58 2.89 15.46
C ALA A 57 -18.94 3.57 15.56
N GLN A 58 -19.78 3.24 16.55
CA GLN A 58 -20.83 4.20 16.89
C GLN A 58 -20.09 5.50 17.18
N ASP A 59 -20.15 6.44 16.24
CA ASP A 59 -19.73 7.80 16.48
C ASP A 59 -20.63 8.27 17.61
N LEU A 60 -20.05 8.27 18.81
CA LEU A 60 -20.62 8.85 20.01
C LEU A 60 -20.94 10.29 19.63
N ASP A 61 -22.21 10.67 19.71
CA ASP A 61 -22.66 12.01 19.36
C ASP A 61 -21.78 13.05 20.10
N PRO A 62 -20.97 13.85 19.38
CA PRO A 62 -20.11 14.83 20.01
C PRO A 62 -20.90 15.96 20.68
N ALA A 63 -22.20 16.08 20.38
CA ALA A 63 -23.10 17.03 21.02
C ALA A 63 -23.78 16.48 22.30
N ASP A 64 -23.60 15.19 22.62
CA ASP A 64 -24.12 14.59 23.85
C ASP A 64 -23.17 14.87 25.05
N PRO A 65 -23.55 15.77 25.98
CA PRO A 65 -22.72 16.15 27.12
C PRO A 65 -22.51 15.00 28.12
N ASP A 66 -23.35 13.97 28.10
CA ASP A 66 -23.24 12.80 28.98
C ASP A 66 -22.25 11.75 28.43
N ASN A 67 -21.83 11.89 27.17
CA ASN A 67 -21.05 10.88 26.48
C ASN A 67 -19.53 11.06 26.66
N ALA A 68 -19.05 12.31 26.64
CA ALA A 68 -17.64 12.63 26.86
C ALA A 68 -17.26 12.73 28.36
N SER A 69 -18.25 12.81 29.25
CA SER A 69 -18.05 13.13 30.68
C SER A 69 -17.87 11.91 31.59
N ARG A 70 -18.19 10.69 31.13
CA ARG A 70 -18.10 9.49 31.97
C ARG A 70 -16.76 8.77 32.00
N TRP A 71 -15.87 9.02 31.04
CA TRP A 71 -14.76 8.08 30.78
C TRP A 71 -13.37 8.68 30.71
N PHE A 72 -13.24 10.02 30.72
CA PHE A 72 -11.95 10.70 30.77
C PHE A 72 -12.00 11.87 31.75
N THR A 73 -10.98 11.96 32.59
CA THR A 73 -10.77 13.12 33.46
C THR A 73 -10.61 14.39 32.62
N PRO A 74 -10.92 15.58 33.16
CA PRO A 74 -10.68 16.85 32.46
C PRO A 74 -9.25 17.00 31.92
N THR A 75 -8.27 16.42 32.62
CA THR A 75 -6.85 16.39 32.23
C THR A 75 -6.60 15.52 30.99
N GLU A 76 -7.12 14.30 30.93
CA GLU A 76 -6.99 13.42 29.76
C GLU A 76 -7.66 14.00 28.51
N ARG A 77 -8.71 14.82 28.68
CA ARG A 77 -9.35 15.56 27.59
C ARG A 77 -8.44 16.65 27.02
N ALA A 78 -7.77 17.40 27.87
CA ALA A 78 -6.84 18.45 27.45
C ALA A 78 -5.63 17.87 26.70
N GLU A 79 -5.08 16.75 27.17
CA GLU A 79 -3.94 16.06 26.54
C GLU A 79 -4.28 15.45 25.17
N ARG A 80 -5.50 14.94 24.99
CA ARG A 80 -5.92 14.43 23.67
C ARG A 80 -6.27 15.52 22.68
N ALA A 81 -6.88 16.61 23.14
CA ALA A 81 -7.17 17.75 22.27
C ALA A 81 -5.87 18.38 21.74
N SER A 82 -4.84 18.48 22.58
CA SER A 82 -3.51 18.97 22.16
C SER A 82 -2.83 17.99 21.19
N GLY A 83 -2.91 16.68 21.44
CA GLY A 83 -2.38 15.65 20.53
C GLY A 83 -3.10 15.60 19.17
N ALA A 84 -4.42 15.81 19.15
CA ALA A 84 -5.20 15.83 17.91
C ALA A 84 -4.85 17.03 17.01
N LYS A 85 -4.57 18.19 17.60
CA LYS A 85 -4.12 19.38 16.86
C LYS A 85 -2.74 19.14 16.22
N ALA A 86 -1.78 18.63 16.99
CA ALA A 86 -0.46 18.28 16.48
C ALA A 86 -0.54 17.26 15.32
N LYS A 87 -1.42 16.25 15.44
CA LYS A 87 -1.60 15.23 14.40
C LYS A 87 -2.24 15.78 13.11
N ARG A 88 -3.11 16.79 13.22
CA ARG A 88 -3.69 17.49 12.05
C ARG A 88 -2.62 18.32 11.34
N GLU A 89 -1.83 19.10 12.07
CA GLU A 89 -0.73 19.89 11.51
C GLU A 89 0.33 18.98 10.84
N GLU A 90 0.66 17.83 11.46
CA GLU A 90 1.55 16.84 10.86
C GLU A 90 0.98 16.24 9.57
N THR A 91 -0.33 15.96 9.55
CA THR A 91 -1.02 15.42 8.37
C THR A 91 -1.08 16.45 7.24
N GLU A 92 -1.33 17.72 7.55
CA GLU A 92 -1.31 18.83 6.59
C GLU A 92 0.09 19.02 6.01
N ARG A 93 1.13 19.03 6.86
CA ARG A 93 2.52 19.12 6.41
C ARG A 93 2.92 17.95 5.52
N ARG A 94 2.45 16.74 5.85
CA ARG A 94 2.65 15.54 5.03
C ARG A 94 1.93 15.67 3.69
N ASN A 95 0.70 16.17 3.68
CA ASN A 95 -0.10 16.35 2.47
C ASN A 95 0.47 17.45 1.55
N GLU A 96 0.98 18.55 2.11
CA GLU A 96 1.70 19.58 1.36
C GLU A 96 2.97 19.03 0.70
N HIS A 97 3.74 18.21 1.43
CA HIS A 97 4.90 17.52 0.88
C HIS A 97 4.52 16.61 -0.30
N PHE A 98 3.36 15.92 -0.23
CA PHE A 98 2.87 15.10 -1.33
C PHE A 98 2.35 15.90 -2.54
N ARG A 99 1.73 17.07 -2.33
CA ARG A 99 1.33 17.96 -3.43
C ARG A 99 2.52 18.41 -4.27
N TRP A 100 3.67 18.63 -3.64
CA TRP A 100 4.93 18.94 -4.33
C TRP A 100 5.44 17.77 -5.21
N TYR A 101 5.26 16.50 -4.78
CA TYR A 101 5.63 15.32 -5.58
C TYR A 101 4.73 15.08 -6.78
N ALA A 102 3.44 15.41 -6.67
CA ALA A 102 2.47 15.22 -7.75
C ALA A 102 2.63 16.22 -8.91
N GLY A 103 3.64 17.10 -8.88
CA GLY A 103 3.93 18.04 -9.96
C GLY A 103 2.85 19.11 -10.16
N ALA A 104 1.96 19.33 -9.18
CA ALA A 104 0.80 20.20 -9.31
C ALA A 104 1.15 21.66 -9.63
N ASP A 105 2.40 22.11 -9.38
CA ASP A 105 2.82 23.51 -9.56
C ASP A 105 4.11 23.71 -10.39
N LYS A 106 4.56 22.73 -11.20
CA LYS A 106 5.75 22.93 -12.06
C LYS A 106 5.39 23.06 -13.55
N PRO A 107 5.37 24.27 -14.12
CA PRO A 107 5.44 24.42 -15.57
C PRO A 107 6.82 23.94 -16.06
N GLY A 108 6.85 22.84 -16.82
CA GLY A 108 8.06 22.33 -17.46
C GLY A 108 8.71 21.09 -16.83
N ALA A 109 7.98 20.28 -16.06
CA ALA A 109 8.51 18.99 -15.60
C ALA A 109 8.87 18.09 -16.81
N ALA A 110 10.18 17.87 -16.98
CA ALA A 110 10.74 16.94 -17.95
C ALA A 110 10.08 15.57 -17.84
N ALA A 111 9.94 14.90 -18.99
CA ALA A 111 9.28 13.61 -19.17
C ALA A 111 9.45 12.69 -17.95
N LEU A 112 8.32 12.27 -17.38
CA LEU A 112 8.27 11.30 -16.30
C LEU A 112 9.14 10.09 -16.67
N PRO A 113 9.89 9.50 -15.72
CA PRO A 113 10.69 8.31 -15.98
C PRO A 113 9.79 7.22 -16.57
N ARG A 114 10.28 6.55 -17.62
CA ARG A 114 9.59 5.45 -18.30
C ARG A 114 8.99 4.49 -17.27
N GLU A 115 7.73 4.12 -17.48
CA GLU A 115 7.05 3.14 -16.62
C GLU A 115 7.95 1.91 -16.42
N PRO A 116 8.09 1.43 -15.18
CA PRO A 116 8.92 0.25 -14.90
C PRO A 116 8.32 -0.96 -15.63
N LYS A 117 9.15 -1.65 -16.41
CA LYS A 117 8.76 -2.83 -17.17
C LYS A 117 8.59 -4.07 -16.28
N HIS A 118 9.27 -4.09 -15.14
CA HIS A 118 9.34 -5.23 -14.25
C HIS A 118 9.13 -4.83 -12.78
N LEU A 119 8.52 -5.71 -11.98
CA LEU A 119 8.20 -5.46 -10.55
C LEU A 119 9.44 -5.00 -9.78
N TRP A 120 10.55 -5.69 -10.00
CA TRP A 120 11.77 -5.52 -9.23
C TRP A 120 12.39 -4.13 -9.44
N GLN A 121 12.13 -3.46 -10.57
CA GLN A 121 12.59 -2.09 -10.86
C GLN A 121 11.95 -1.04 -9.93
N LEU A 122 10.78 -1.31 -9.35
CA LEU A 122 10.14 -0.43 -8.36
C LEU A 122 10.89 -0.39 -7.02
N PHE A 123 11.60 -1.48 -6.69
CA PHE A 123 12.28 -1.63 -5.40
C PHE A 123 13.71 -1.10 -5.43
N VAL A 124 14.35 -1.15 -6.60
CA VAL A 124 15.70 -0.64 -6.86
C VAL A 124 15.78 0.89 -6.64
N GLY A 125 14.79 1.66 -7.11
CA GLY A 125 14.79 3.13 -6.98
C GLY A 125 14.46 3.70 -5.59
N GLY A 126 14.12 2.86 -4.60
CA GLY A 126 13.58 3.30 -3.31
C GLY A 126 14.59 3.61 -2.22
N GLN A 127 15.84 3.13 -2.32
CA GLN A 127 16.75 3.07 -1.16
C GLN A 127 17.70 4.27 -0.98
N ASN A 128 17.86 5.17 -1.96
CA ASN A 128 18.86 6.24 -1.88
C ASN A 128 18.42 7.56 -1.21
N ARG A 129 17.19 7.68 -0.69
CA ARG A 129 16.66 9.00 -0.26
C ARG A 129 16.91 9.41 1.19
N SER A 130 17.70 8.65 1.95
CA SER A 130 17.98 8.94 3.38
C SER A 130 19.29 9.68 3.63
N ARG A 131 20.04 10.13 2.61
CA ARG A 131 21.27 10.90 2.86
C ARG A 131 20.96 12.39 3.12
N PRO A 132 21.61 13.02 4.12
CA PRO A 132 21.42 14.44 4.39
C PRO A 132 21.87 15.25 3.18
N ARG A 133 21.04 16.23 2.79
CA ARG A 133 21.30 17.15 1.68
C ARG A 133 22.65 17.85 1.86
N GLY A 134 23.57 17.53 0.97
CA GLY A 134 24.77 18.29 0.69
C GLY A 134 25.34 17.83 -0.65
N HIS A 135 25.28 18.71 -1.64
CA HIS A 135 25.85 18.62 -3.00
C HIS A 135 25.08 17.89 -4.11
N ASP A 136 25.11 18.55 -5.27
CA ASP A 136 24.39 18.33 -6.51
C ASP A 136 24.81 17.05 -7.26
N HIS A 137 24.34 15.88 -6.82
CA HIS A 137 24.59 14.59 -7.49
C HIS A 137 23.42 14.08 -8.35
N ALA A 138 22.67 14.97 -9.01
CA ALA A 138 21.62 14.54 -9.95
C ALA A 138 22.18 13.77 -11.18
N ALA A 139 23.50 13.81 -11.41
CA ALA A 139 24.15 13.12 -12.53
C ALA A 139 24.42 11.62 -12.28
N ASP A 140 24.43 11.17 -11.02
CA ASP A 140 24.89 9.80 -10.66
C ASP A 140 23.73 8.80 -10.43
N GLU A 141 22.50 9.28 -10.22
CA GLU A 141 21.31 8.43 -10.01
C GLU A 141 20.99 7.44 -11.15
N PRO A 142 21.10 7.78 -12.46
CA PRO A 142 20.78 6.82 -13.51
C PRO A 142 21.79 5.67 -13.59
N GLN A 143 23.07 5.91 -13.25
CA GLN A 143 24.11 4.88 -13.29
C GLN A 143 23.91 3.84 -12.18
N VAL A 144 23.61 4.28 -10.96
CA VAL A 144 23.37 3.37 -9.81
C VAL A 144 22.15 2.48 -10.07
N ARG A 145 21.11 3.03 -10.69
CA ARG A 145 19.93 2.24 -11.09
C ARG A 145 20.30 1.18 -12.11
N ASP A 146 21.00 1.54 -13.18
CA ASP A 146 21.41 0.59 -14.23
C ASP A 146 22.31 -0.54 -13.67
N GLU A 147 23.18 -0.24 -12.71
CA GLU A 147 24.03 -1.23 -12.04
C GLU A 147 23.24 -2.20 -11.17
N GLN A 148 22.29 -1.68 -10.38
CA GLN A 148 21.40 -2.52 -9.58
C GLN A 148 20.48 -3.36 -10.48
N GLU A 149 20.02 -2.81 -11.61
CA GLU A 149 19.24 -3.54 -12.62
C GLU A 149 20.04 -4.71 -13.20
N ARG A 150 21.27 -4.46 -13.65
CA ARG A 150 22.18 -5.53 -14.11
C ARG A 150 22.50 -6.55 -13.02
N TYR A 151 22.64 -6.11 -11.76
CA TYR A 151 22.92 -7.02 -10.67
C TYR A 151 21.75 -7.99 -10.42
N VAL A 152 20.50 -7.48 -10.37
CA VAL A 152 19.32 -8.35 -10.22
C VAL A 152 19.21 -9.34 -11.39
N GLU A 153 19.36 -8.87 -12.62
CA GLU A 153 19.32 -9.70 -13.83
C GLU A 153 20.44 -10.74 -13.87
N SER A 154 21.59 -10.48 -13.22
CA SER A 154 22.70 -11.44 -13.15
C SER A 154 22.48 -12.55 -12.12
N VAL A 155 21.68 -12.31 -11.07
CA VAL A 155 21.47 -13.26 -9.97
C VAL A 155 20.17 -14.05 -10.14
N LEU A 156 19.10 -13.42 -10.64
CA LEU A 156 17.84 -14.09 -10.93
C LEU A 156 17.87 -14.74 -12.31
N THR A 157 17.33 -15.96 -12.38
CA THR A 157 17.11 -16.62 -13.68
C THR A 157 15.95 -15.94 -14.42
N PRO A 158 15.89 -16.02 -15.76
CA PRO A 158 14.78 -15.47 -16.53
C PRO A 158 13.41 -15.96 -16.04
N LEU A 159 13.30 -17.25 -15.70
CA LEU A 159 12.07 -17.81 -15.16
C LEU A 159 11.68 -17.21 -13.79
N GLU A 160 12.64 -16.93 -12.92
CA GLU A 160 12.36 -16.28 -11.62
C GLU A 160 11.87 -14.85 -11.81
N ILE A 161 12.42 -14.12 -12.79
CA ILE A 161 11.94 -12.79 -13.18
C ILE A 161 10.51 -12.88 -13.69
N ASP A 162 10.24 -13.81 -14.63
CA ASP A 162 8.90 -14.04 -15.17
C ASP A 162 7.88 -14.42 -14.08
N ILE A 163 8.28 -15.21 -13.08
CA ILE A 163 7.44 -15.56 -11.92
C ILE A 163 7.09 -14.32 -11.10
N LEU A 164 8.06 -13.46 -10.81
CA LEU A 164 7.85 -12.23 -10.04
C LEU A 164 6.97 -11.23 -10.78
N ASP A 165 7.13 -11.11 -12.10
CA ASP A 165 6.29 -10.25 -12.92
C ASP A 165 4.88 -10.83 -13.12
N ALA A 166 4.76 -12.15 -13.31
CA ALA A 166 3.45 -12.81 -13.35
C ALA A 166 2.68 -12.60 -12.04
N ALA A 167 3.35 -12.56 -10.89
CA ALA A 167 2.70 -12.32 -9.60
C ALA A 167 2.00 -10.96 -9.49
N LEU A 168 2.38 -9.96 -10.30
CA LEU A 168 1.70 -8.66 -10.34
C LEU A 168 0.31 -8.70 -10.99
N SER A 169 0.13 -9.59 -11.97
CA SER A 169 -1.06 -9.62 -12.83
C SER A 169 -1.85 -10.92 -12.72
N ALA A 170 -1.28 -11.95 -12.09
CA ALA A 170 -1.92 -13.24 -11.88
C ALA A 170 -3.19 -13.11 -11.03
N ARG A 171 -4.24 -13.84 -11.42
CA ARG A 171 -5.49 -13.92 -10.63
C ARG A 171 -5.36 -14.90 -9.47
N GLY A 172 -4.41 -15.81 -9.54
CA GLY A 172 -4.08 -16.74 -8.46
C GLY A 172 -2.83 -17.57 -8.75
N PHE A 173 -2.44 -18.42 -7.79
CA PHE A 173 -1.22 -19.23 -7.90
C PHE A 173 -1.24 -20.24 -9.06
N ALA A 174 -2.41 -20.64 -9.53
CA ALA A 174 -2.54 -21.53 -10.67
C ALA A 174 -1.98 -20.90 -11.96
N ASP A 175 -2.14 -19.59 -12.16
CA ASP A 175 -1.62 -18.88 -13.34
C ASP A 175 -0.09 -18.92 -13.36
N ILE A 176 0.53 -18.68 -12.21
CA ILE A 176 1.99 -18.82 -12.01
C ILE A 176 2.41 -20.29 -12.19
N GLY A 177 1.62 -21.25 -11.71
CA GLY A 177 1.92 -22.66 -11.89
C GLY A 177 1.95 -23.13 -13.34
N ARG A 178 1.06 -22.58 -14.19
CA ARG A 178 1.06 -22.86 -15.62
C ARG A 178 2.31 -22.31 -16.31
N LEU A 179 2.82 -21.16 -15.88
CA LEU A 179 4.09 -20.60 -16.34
C LEU A 179 5.26 -21.58 -16.10
N VAL A 180 5.23 -22.29 -14.95
CA VAL A 180 6.23 -23.32 -14.60
C VAL A 180 5.93 -24.68 -15.26
N GLY A 181 5.01 -24.72 -16.24
CA GLY A 181 4.72 -25.91 -17.05
C GLY A 181 3.72 -26.89 -16.43
N CYS A 182 3.02 -26.53 -15.34
CA CYS A 182 2.01 -27.40 -14.75
C CYS A 182 0.63 -27.20 -15.37
N ASN A 183 0.09 -28.24 -16.01
CA ASN A 183 -1.20 -28.18 -16.73
C ASN A 183 -2.43 -28.50 -15.87
N ASN A 184 -2.26 -29.23 -14.77
CA ASN A 184 -3.36 -29.60 -13.88
C ASN A 184 -3.59 -28.50 -12.85
N ASP A 185 -4.80 -27.94 -12.77
CA ASP A 185 -5.13 -26.79 -11.90
C ASP A 185 -4.66 -26.95 -10.44
N LYS A 186 -4.91 -28.11 -9.81
CA LYS A 186 -4.49 -28.36 -8.43
C LYS A 186 -2.97 -28.49 -8.29
N ALA A 187 -2.31 -29.05 -9.30
CA ALA A 187 -0.86 -29.18 -9.31
C ALA A 187 -0.20 -27.82 -9.61
N ALA A 188 -0.78 -27.05 -10.53
CA ALA A 188 -0.36 -25.71 -10.91
C ALA A 188 -0.44 -24.77 -9.72
N GLU A 189 -1.54 -24.76 -8.96
CA GLU A 189 -1.65 -23.91 -7.78
C GLU A 189 -0.53 -24.18 -6.75
N ARG A 190 -0.25 -25.46 -6.47
CA ARG A 190 0.83 -25.85 -5.55
C ARG A 190 2.21 -25.51 -6.11
N ALA A 191 2.43 -25.76 -7.40
CA ALA A 191 3.69 -25.47 -8.07
C ALA A 191 3.96 -23.96 -8.13
N GLY A 192 2.96 -23.17 -8.53
CA GLY A 192 3.04 -21.71 -8.60
C GLY A 192 3.30 -21.09 -7.23
N LYS A 193 2.62 -21.56 -6.17
CA LYS A 193 2.91 -21.12 -4.80
C LYS A 193 4.36 -21.41 -4.39
N ARG A 194 4.86 -22.62 -4.65
CA ARG A 194 6.25 -22.99 -4.32
C ARG A 194 7.26 -22.16 -5.11
N ALA A 195 7.01 -21.98 -6.40
CA ALA A 195 7.88 -21.22 -7.30
C ALA A 195 7.94 -19.74 -6.89
N LEU A 196 6.80 -19.13 -6.58
CA LEU A 196 6.75 -17.74 -6.12
C LEU A 196 7.48 -17.54 -4.80
N ILE A 197 7.29 -18.44 -3.82
CA ILE A 197 7.99 -18.36 -2.53
C ILE A 197 9.51 -18.47 -2.74
N ALA A 198 9.96 -19.37 -3.61
CA ALA A 198 11.38 -19.53 -3.91
C ALA A 198 11.97 -18.27 -4.57
N ALA A 199 11.30 -17.73 -5.60
CA ALA A 199 11.72 -16.52 -6.28
C ALA A 199 11.73 -15.30 -5.34
N ALA A 200 10.69 -15.13 -4.52
CA ALA A 200 10.60 -14.05 -3.55
C ALA A 200 11.68 -14.13 -2.46
N LYS A 201 12.00 -15.34 -1.98
CA LYS A 201 13.09 -15.55 -1.02
C LYS A 201 14.44 -15.14 -1.60
N LYS A 202 14.73 -15.60 -2.82
CA LYS A 202 15.98 -15.23 -3.52
C LYS A 202 16.06 -13.73 -3.78
N PHE A 203 14.96 -13.11 -4.17
CA PHE A 203 14.87 -11.65 -4.32
C PHE A 203 15.13 -10.91 -3.00
N GLN A 204 14.62 -11.43 -1.88
CA GLN A 204 14.88 -10.86 -0.55
C GLN A 204 16.35 -11.01 -0.13
N GLU A 205 16.99 -12.13 -0.45
CA GLU A 205 18.43 -12.34 -0.22
C GLU A 205 19.26 -11.33 -1.01
N ILE A 206 18.97 -11.15 -2.31
CA ILE A 206 19.61 -10.13 -3.17
C ILE A 206 19.47 -8.73 -2.57
N ARG A 207 18.26 -8.38 -2.10
CA ARG A 207 18.00 -7.08 -1.50
C ARG A 207 18.81 -6.84 -0.21
N GLN A 208 19.20 -7.90 0.50
CA GLN A 208 20.03 -7.80 1.70
C GLN A 208 21.53 -7.74 1.38
N THR A 209 21.96 -8.29 0.24
CA THR A 209 23.36 -8.32 -0.19
C THR A 209 23.74 -7.20 -1.16
N MET A 210 22.76 -6.45 -1.67
CA MET A 210 23.02 -5.27 -2.49
C MET A 210 23.81 -4.22 -1.69
N PRO A 211 24.96 -3.75 -2.20
CA PRO A 211 25.81 -2.75 -1.56
C PRO A 211 25.21 -1.33 -1.57
#